data_AF-A0A098TL17-F1
#
_entry.id   AF-A0A098TL17-F1
#
_cell.length_a   1.000
_cell.length_b   1.000
_cell.length_c   1.000
_cell.angle_alpha   90.00
_cell.angle_beta   90.00
_cell.angle_gamma   90.00
#
_symmetry.space_group_name_H-M   'P 1'
#
loop_
_entity.id
_entity.type
_entity.pdbx_description
1 polymer ?
#
loop_
_entity_poly.entity_id
_entity_poly.type
_entity_poly.pdbx_seq_one_letter_code
_entity_poly.pdbx_strand_id
1 'polypeptide(L)'
;MLIADFNRPQPSQPGMSFAPLPLQRPLLMVGHGSRDADGRQEFLDFASHYQALDSTRPVVPCFLELTQPSIQAGIECCVAAGYEEFSVLPILLFAARHNKFDVTNELDRAKQRHPQLKFYYGRHFGITPGLLDLWHQRLAVLDQPEQNPQGISRADTVLLVVGRGSSDADANSDIYKLARMLWEGSGYLTVETCFIGITHPRLEEGFRRARLYHPQRVIVLPYFLFTGVLVKKIFDITAQQQQQYPEISLTCLPEMGKHPQLFQILRDREIETQLGQVQMNCEMCKFRLAVAQQAVAGHGHSHSSSSDHDHGHSHHHDQDHSYEHHHNHGSGVVDREADLTYYHQRVWQVP
;
A
#
# COMPACT_ATOMS: atom_id res chain seq x y z
N MET A 1 -2.99 24.01 17.35
CA MET A 1 -2.78 22.59 17.04
C MET A 1 -1.39 22.24 17.54
N LEU A 2 -1.28 21.56 18.68
CA LEU A 2 0.00 21.01 19.13
C LEU A 2 0.29 19.83 18.20
N ILE A 3 1.15 20.03 17.19
CA ILE A 3 1.81 18.90 16.53
C ILE A 3 2.74 18.37 17.62
N ALA A 4 2.26 17.38 18.36
CA ALA A 4 3.16 16.65 19.24
C ALA A 4 4.25 16.03 18.37
N ASP A 5 5.48 16.14 18.85
CA ASP A 5 6.69 15.72 18.14
C ASP A 5 6.75 14.19 18.15
N PHE A 6 5.81 13.52 17.48
CA PHE A 6 5.76 12.05 17.34
C PHE A 6 6.94 11.51 16.54
N ASN A 7 7.68 12.38 15.86
CA ASN A 7 8.93 12.11 15.17
C ASN A 7 10.16 12.44 16.01
N ARG A 8 10.03 12.79 17.31
CA ARG A 8 11.20 12.82 18.20
C ARG A 8 11.87 11.46 18.11
N PRO A 9 13.20 11.41 17.87
CA PRO A 9 13.92 10.15 17.92
C PRO A 9 13.64 9.54 19.29
N GLN A 10 12.92 8.42 19.31
CA GLN A 10 12.86 7.59 20.51
C GLN A 10 14.31 7.30 20.91
N PRO A 11 14.63 7.27 22.22
CA PRO A 11 15.94 6.82 22.67
C PRO A 11 16.28 5.53 21.92
N SER A 12 17.47 5.49 21.32
CA SER A 12 17.95 4.38 20.49
C SER A 12 17.55 3.07 21.15
N GLN A 13 16.55 2.39 20.58
CA GLN A 13 16.16 1.09 21.09
C GLN A 13 17.39 0.17 21.03
N PRO A 14 17.60 -0.70 22.04
CA PRO A 14 18.70 -1.64 22.03
C PRO A 14 18.71 -2.37 20.69
N GLY A 15 19.88 -2.44 20.05
CA GLY A 15 20.04 -2.77 18.63
C GLY A 15 19.10 -3.88 18.19
N MET A 16 18.19 -3.56 17.27
CA MET A 16 17.29 -4.54 16.67
C MET A 16 18.15 -5.67 16.08
N SER A 17 18.13 -6.83 16.72
CA SER A 17 18.80 -8.02 16.22
C SER A 17 17.81 -8.75 15.32
N PHE A 18 18.03 -8.66 14.01
CA PHE A 18 17.24 -9.39 13.04
C PHE A 18 17.71 -10.84 12.93
N ALA A 19 16.78 -11.74 12.61
CA ALA A 19 17.16 -13.06 12.13
C ALA A 19 18.07 -12.92 10.89
N PRO A 20 19.17 -13.69 10.79
CA PRO A 20 20.06 -13.62 9.64
C PRO A 20 19.31 -13.98 8.36
N LEU A 21 19.66 -13.33 7.25
CA LEU A 21 19.09 -13.65 5.95
C LEU A 21 19.55 -15.04 5.49
N PRO A 22 18.64 -15.94 5.07
CA PRO A 22 19.01 -17.25 4.53
C PRO A 22 19.90 -17.18 3.29
N LEU A 23 19.70 -16.14 2.46
CA LEU A 23 20.37 -15.93 1.18
C LEU A 23 20.85 -14.48 1.05
N GLN A 24 22.00 -14.26 0.41
CA GLN A 24 22.52 -12.92 0.09
C GLN A 24 21.97 -12.40 -1.25
N ARG A 25 20.67 -12.55 -1.46
CA ARG A 25 20.00 -12.14 -2.70
C ARG A 25 19.70 -10.64 -2.67
N PRO A 26 19.98 -9.86 -3.73
CA PRO A 26 19.61 -8.45 -3.81
C PRO A 26 18.11 -8.27 -3.56
N LEU A 27 17.74 -7.22 -2.81
CA LEU A 27 16.36 -6.85 -2.56
C LEU A 27 15.97 -5.64 -3.43
N LEU A 28 15.07 -5.85 -4.37
CA LEU A 28 14.31 -4.77 -4.98
C LEU A 28 13.20 -4.35 -4.01
N MET A 29 13.41 -3.21 -3.36
CA MET A 29 12.44 -2.60 -2.47
C MET A 29 11.53 -1.69 -3.29
N VAL A 30 10.29 -2.13 -3.53
CA VAL A 30 9.39 -1.47 -4.49
C VAL A 30 8.38 -0.60 -3.76
N GLY A 31 8.54 0.72 -3.87
CA GLY A 31 7.54 1.70 -3.47
C GLY A 31 6.54 1.97 -4.59
N HIS A 32 5.34 2.45 -4.25
CA HIS A 32 4.40 2.95 -5.26
C HIS A 32 4.97 4.17 -6.00
N GLY A 33 5.57 5.09 -5.23
CA GLY A 33 6.04 6.39 -5.69
C GLY A 33 5.12 7.53 -5.26
N SER A 34 5.69 8.73 -5.17
CA SER A 34 5.04 9.95 -4.72
C SER A 34 5.47 11.12 -5.60
N ARG A 35 4.53 12.04 -5.87
CA ARG A 35 4.84 13.35 -6.47
C ARG A 35 5.41 14.34 -5.46
N ASP A 36 5.26 14.04 -4.17
CA ASP A 36 5.80 14.84 -3.08
C ASP A 36 7.25 14.43 -2.81
N ALA A 37 8.15 15.41 -2.79
CA ALA A 37 9.58 15.19 -2.62
C ALA A 37 9.92 14.61 -1.23
N ASP A 38 9.21 15.04 -0.19
CA ASP A 38 9.43 14.54 1.18
C ASP A 38 9.02 13.08 1.26
N GLY A 39 7.84 12.74 0.73
CA GLY A 39 7.37 11.34 0.68
C GLY A 39 8.29 10.42 -0.15
N ARG A 40 8.90 10.93 -1.23
CA ARG A 40 9.95 10.20 -1.95
C ARG A 40 11.19 9.99 -1.08
N GLN A 41 11.65 11.05 -0.41
CA GLN A 41 12.87 10.99 0.40
C GLN A 41 12.71 10.05 1.60
N GLU A 42 11.56 10.06 2.28
CA GLU A 42 11.30 9.15 3.41
C GLU A 42 11.38 7.68 3.02
N PHE A 43 10.91 7.31 1.83
CA PHE A 43 11.05 5.95 1.32
C PHE A 43 12.52 5.58 1.07
N LEU A 44 13.30 6.49 0.47
CA LEU A 44 14.73 6.28 0.22
C LEU A 44 15.52 6.16 1.53
N ASP A 45 15.18 6.99 2.52
CA ASP A 45 15.74 6.92 3.87
C ASP A 45 15.39 5.60 4.56
N PHE A 46 14.15 5.14 4.43
CA PHE A 46 13.71 3.86 4.97
C PHE A 46 14.51 2.69 4.37
N ALA A 47 14.72 2.70 3.04
CA ALA A 47 15.54 1.70 2.36
C ALA A 47 17.01 1.76 2.81
N SER A 48 17.56 2.96 2.92
CA SER A 48 18.94 3.18 3.37
C SER A 48 19.16 2.74 4.81
N HIS A 49 18.17 2.99 5.69
CA HIS A 49 18.20 2.50 7.06
C HIS A 49 18.16 0.97 7.10
N TYR A 50 17.29 0.34 6.32
CA TYR A 50 17.22 -1.11 6.25
C TYR A 50 18.51 -1.75 5.71
N GLN A 51 19.16 -1.13 4.71
CA GLN A 51 20.50 -1.52 4.23
C GLN A 51 21.57 -1.45 5.34
N ALA A 52 21.51 -0.42 6.19
CA ALA A 52 22.49 -0.24 7.26
C ALA A 52 22.35 -1.26 8.40
N LEU A 53 21.16 -1.85 8.57
CA LEU A 53 20.91 -2.90 9.54
C LEU A 53 21.54 -4.24 9.13
N ASP A 54 21.77 -4.46 7.84
CA ASP A 54 22.37 -5.69 7.28
C ASP A 54 22.99 -5.43 5.90
N SER A 55 24.32 -5.40 5.85
CA SER A 55 25.10 -5.11 4.64
C SER A 55 25.47 -6.34 3.82
N THR A 56 24.93 -7.52 4.14
CA THR A 56 25.28 -8.78 3.47
C THR A 56 24.81 -8.87 2.02
N ARG A 57 23.90 -7.97 1.61
CA ARG A 57 23.41 -7.85 0.23
C ARG A 57 22.98 -6.40 -0.07
N PRO A 58 22.82 -6.02 -1.36
CA PRO A 58 22.27 -4.71 -1.72
C PRO A 58 20.74 -4.61 -1.61
N VAL A 59 20.26 -3.53 -0.98
CA VAL A 59 18.87 -3.09 -0.95
C VAL A 59 18.71 -1.97 -1.97
N VAL A 60 17.90 -2.20 -3.00
CA VAL A 60 17.73 -1.28 -4.13
C VAL A 60 16.32 -0.70 -4.09
N PRO A 61 16.15 0.55 -3.59
CA PRO A 61 14.87 1.22 -3.63
C PRO A 61 14.50 1.57 -5.07
N CYS A 62 13.27 1.27 -5.46
CA CYS A 62 12.72 1.62 -6.76
C CYS A 62 11.22 1.90 -6.64
N PHE A 63 10.68 2.58 -7.65
CA PHE A 63 9.29 3.01 -7.66
C PHE A 63 8.56 2.47 -8.87
N LEU A 64 7.31 2.06 -8.66
CA LEU A 64 6.42 1.65 -9.73
C LEU A 64 6.11 2.83 -10.67
N GLU A 65 5.80 4.00 -10.12
CA GLU A 65 5.41 5.17 -10.89
C GLU A 65 5.73 6.50 -10.17
N LEU A 66 5.40 7.63 -10.80
CA LEU A 66 5.44 9.01 -10.28
C LEU A 66 6.83 9.59 -9.98
N THR A 67 7.82 8.77 -9.66
CA THR A 67 9.15 9.20 -9.26
C THR A 67 10.21 8.16 -9.64
N GLN A 68 11.48 8.55 -9.49
CA GLN A 68 12.66 7.75 -9.85
C GLN A 68 13.47 7.37 -8.60
N PRO A 69 14.21 6.24 -8.62
CA PRO A 69 14.44 5.37 -9.78
C PRO A 69 13.29 4.37 -10.07
N SER A 70 13.07 4.03 -11.33
CA SER A 70 12.08 3.03 -11.76
C SER A 70 12.50 1.60 -11.39
N ILE A 71 11.54 0.67 -11.40
CA ILE A 71 11.82 -0.77 -11.22
C ILE A 71 12.85 -1.26 -12.25
N GLN A 72 12.71 -0.87 -13.52
CA GLN A 72 13.66 -1.25 -14.57
C GLN A 72 15.07 -0.74 -14.31
N ALA A 73 15.21 0.52 -13.88
CA ALA A 73 16.52 1.09 -13.54
C ALA A 73 17.17 0.38 -12.34
N GLY A 74 16.36 0.01 -11.33
CA GLY A 74 16.83 -0.80 -10.20
C GLY A 74 17.33 -2.17 -10.62
N ILE A 75 16.62 -2.86 -11.51
CA ILE A 75 17.02 -4.16 -12.07
C ILE A 75 18.32 -4.02 -12.87
N GLU A 76 18.42 -3.04 -13.77
CA GLU A 76 19.60 -2.81 -14.61
C GLU A 76 20.85 -2.55 -13.78
N CYS A 77 20.74 -1.79 -12.68
CA CYS A 77 21.84 -1.56 -11.74
C CYS A 77 22.38 -2.87 -11.15
N CYS A 78 21.50 -3.77 -10.72
CA CYS A 78 21.90 -5.07 -10.19
C CYS A 78 22.45 -6.01 -11.28
N VAL A 79 21.86 -6.01 -12.48
CA VAL A 79 22.35 -6.82 -13.60
C VAL A 79 23.77 -6.39 -13.99
N ALA A 80 24.04 -5.08 -14.03
CA ALA A 80 25.37 -4.54 -14.27
C ALA A 80 26.38 -4.95 -13.18
N ALA A 81 25.91 -5.23 -11.96
CA ALA A 81 26.71 -5.77 -10.86
C ALA A 81 26.82 -7.31 -10.85
N GLY A 82 26.25 -8.00 -11.85
CA GLY A 82 26.36 -9.45 -12.02
C GLY A 82 25.28 -10.29 -11.30
N TYR A 83 24.21 -9.67 -10.81
CA TYR A 83 23.12 -10.40 -10.15
C TYR A 83 22.10 -10.95 -11.16
N GLU A 84 21.68 -12.20 -10.96
CA GLU A 84 20.65 -12.87 -11.76
C GLU A 84 19.40 -13.25 -10.97
N GLU A 85 19.47 -13.30 -9.64
CA GLU A 85 18.34 -13.64 -8.78
C GLU A 85 17.98 -12.48 -7.85
N PHE A 86 16.69 -12.21 -7.69
CA PHE A 86 16.17 -11.02 -6.98
C PHE A 86 15.05 -11.37 -6.01
N SER A 87 15.13 -10.88 -4.78
CA SER A 87 13.97 -10.77 -3.91
C SER A 87 13.27 -9.46 -4.25
N VAL A 88 11.96 -9.49 -4.51
CA VAL A 88 11.18 -8.30 -4.83
C VAL A 88 10.12 -8.10 -3.77
N LEU A 89 10.22 -7.02 -2.99
CA LEU A 89 9.25 -6.72 -1.93
C LEU A 89 8.49 -5.42 -2.21
N PRO A 90 7.16 -5.49 -2.36
CA PRO A 90 6.32 -4.31 -2.38
C PRO A 90 6.18 -3.71 -0.98
N ILE A 91 6.66 -2.49 -0.78
CA ILE A 91 6.51 -1.73 0.47
C ILE A 91 5.16 -1.02 0.46
N LEU A 92 4.13 -1.83 0.69
CA LEU A 92 2.73 -1.43 0.68
C LEU A 92 2.03 -2.02 1.90
N LEU A 93 1.03 -1.32 2.41
CA LEU A 93 0.25 -1.80 3.56
C LEU A 93 -0.76 -2.87 3.19
N PHE A 94 -1.40 -2.75 2.02
CA PHE A 94 -2.40 -3.70 1.52
C PHE A 94 -2.14 -4.07 0.06
N ALA A 95 -2.55 -5.28 -0.35
CA ALA A 95 -2.46 -5.72 -1.74
C ALA A 95 -3.61 -5.15 -2.59
N ALA A 96 -3.30 -4.16 -3.41
CA ALA A 96 -4.16 -3.65 -4.47
C ALA A 96 -3.64 -4.04 -5.86
N ARG A 97 -4.29 -3.55 -6.92
CA ARG A 97 -3.86 -3.68 -8.33
C ARG A 97 -2.35 -3.53 -8.52
N HIS A 98 -1.75 -2.50 -7.92
CA HIS A 98 -0.33 -2.21 -8.07
C HIS A 98 0.60 -3.36 -7.67
N ASN A 99 0.26 -4.06 -6.58
CA ASN A 99 0.98 -5.24 -6.12
C ASN A 99 0.59 -6.49 -6.93
N LYS A 100 -0.71 -6.66 -7.21
CA LYS A 100 -1.27 -7.87 -7.81
C LYS A 100 -1.01 -7.98 -9.33
N PHE A 101 -0.69 -6.87 -10.01
CA PHE A 101 -0.64 -6.82 -11.48
C PHE A 101 0.47 -5.90 -12.00
N ASP A 102 0.57 -4.65 -11.54
CA ASP A 102 1.44 -3.68 -12.21
C ASP A 102 2.94 -3.96 -11.99
N VAL A 103 3.34 -4.27 -10.75
CA VAL A 103 4.74 -4.63 -10.47
C VAL A 103 5.13 -5.92 -11.18
N THR A 104 4.26 -6.94 -11.22
CA THR A 104 4.56 -8.20 -11.89
C THR A 104 4.75 -8.01 -13.39
N ASN A 105 3.98 -7.12 -14.03
CA ASN A 105 4.18 -6.77 -15.44
C ASN A 105 5.54 -6.11 -15.71
N GLU A 106 6.01 -5.25 -14.80
CA GLU A 106 7.37 -4.68 -14.91
C GLU A 106 8.45 -5.77 -14.81
N LEU A 107 8.28 -6.75 -13.93
CA LEU A 107 9.22 -7.87 -13.82
C LEU A 107 9.20 -8.75 -15.08
N ASP A 108 8.04 -8.99 -15.69
CA ASP A 108 7.95 -9.77 -16.92
C ASP A 108 8.59 -9.04 -18.11
N ARG A 109 8.46 -7.71 -18.20
CA ARG A 109 9.22 -6.90 -19.18
C ARG A 109 10.73 -7.02 -18.98
N ALA A 110 11.20 -7.08 -17.72
CA ALA A 110 12.62 -7.28 -17.43
C ALA A 110 13.10 -8.66 -17.89
N LYS A 111 12.31 -9.72 -17.66
CA LYS A 111 12.61 -11.09 -18.14
C LYS A 111 12.67 -11.19 -19.66
N GLN A 112 11.84 -10.45 -20.40
CA GLN A 112 11.90 -10.42 -21.86
C GLN A 112 13.26 -9.89 -22.36
N ARG A 113 13.86 -8.93 -21.66
CA ARG A 113 15.17 -8.37 -21.97
C ARG A 113 16.34 -9.21 -21.45
N HIS A 114 16.13 -9.89 -20.33
CA HIS A 114 17.12 -10.73 -19.66
C HIS A 114 16.49 -12.07 -19.24
N PRO A 115 16.42 -13.06 -20.14
CA PRO A 115 15.71 -14.32 -19.89
C PRO A 115 16.26 -15.16 -18.73
N GLN A 116 17.51 -14.92 -18.30
CA GLN A 116 18.15 -15.62 -17.20
C GLN A 116 17.69 -15.13 -15.81
N LEU A 117 17.06 -13.95 -15.71
CA LEU A 117 16.71 -13.38 -14.41
C LEU A 117 15.60 -14.17 -13.72
N LYS A 118 15.79 -14.43 -12.42
CA LYS A 118 14.77 -15.02 -11.54
C LYS A 118 14.32 -14.01 -10.50
N PHE A 119 13.01 -13.79 -10.44
CA PHE A 119 12.38 -12.92 -9.46
C PHE A 119 11.57 -13.74 -8.47
N TYR A 120 11.83 -13.52 -7.19
CA TYR A 120 11.09 -14.09 -6.07
C TYR A 120 10.24 -12.98 -5.48
N TYR A 121 8.94 -13.05 -5.75
CA TYR A 121 8.01 -11.99 -5.41
C TYR A 121 7.42 -12.19 -4.02
N GLY A 122 7.69 -11.25 -3.12
CA GLY A 122 7.15 -11.25 -1.79
C GLY A 122 5.80 -10.57 -1.68
N ARG A 123 5.18 -10.73 -0.51
CA ARG A 123 3.91 -10.07 -0.18
C ARG A 123 4.13 -8.71 0.48
N HIS A 124 3.08 -7.90 0.43
CA HIS A 124 2.95 -6.64 1.15
C HIS A 124 2.96 -6.85 2.68
N PHE A 125 2.98 -5.77 3.46
CA PHE A 125 3.04 -5.86 4.92
C PHE A 125 1.80 -6.54 5.49
N GLY A 126 0.61 -6.11 5.03
CA GLY A 126 -0.67 -6.64 5.46
C GLY A 126 -0.98 -6.28 6.90
N ILE A 127 -1.95 -6.99 7.48
CA ILE A 127 -2.29 -6.85 8.91
C ILE A 127 -1.49 -7.89 9.68
N THR A 128 -0.59 -7.42 10.56
CA THR A 128 0.26 -8.27 11.40
C THR A 128 0.12 -7.87 12.87
N PRO A 129 0.40 -8.78 13.82
CA PRO A 129 0.45 -8.43 15.24
C PRO A 129 1.39 -7.25 15.52
N GLY A 130 2.59 -7.24 14.93
CA GLY A 130 3.55 -6.15 15.11
C GLY A 130 3.04 -4.78 14.62
N LEU A 131 2.17 -4.76 13.61
CA LEU A 131 1.56 -3.52 13.12
C LEU A 131 0.41 -3.05 14.01
N LEU A 132 -0.34 -3.97 14.62
CA LEU A 132 -1.34 -3.65 15.64
C LEU A 132 -0.66 -3.12 16.91
N ASP A 133 0.42 -3.76 17.35
CA ASP A 133 1.22 -3.33 18.49
C ASP A 133 1.80 -1.94 18.28
N LEU A 134 2.24 -1.61 17.06
CA LEU A 134 2.67 -0.27 16.67
C LEU A 134 1.58 0.76 16.96
N TRP A 135 0.36 0.51 16.49
CA TRP A 135 -0.75 1.43 16.67
C TRP A 135 -1.22 1.50 18.12
N HIS A 136 -1.23 0.38 18.85
CA HIS A 136 -1.50 0.36 20.29
C HIS A 136 -0.50 1.23 21.06
N GLN A 137 0.80 1.14 20.76
CA GLN A 137 1.83 1.97 21.38
C GLN A 137 1.61 3.45 21.07
N ARG A 138 1.33 3.79 19.81
CA ARG A 138 1.05 5.19 19.41
C ARG A 138 -0.20 5.74 20.09
N LEU A 139 -1.26 4.95 20.20
CA LEU A 139 -2.50 5.34 20.88
C LEU A 139 -2.32 5.48 22.39
N ALA A 140 -1.55 4.60 23.03
CA ALA A 140 -1.26 4.67 24.46
C ALA A 140 -0.51 5.95 24.86
N VAL A 141 0.34 6.49 23.96
CA VAL A 141 0.98 7.80 24.15
C VAL A 141 -0.07 8.92 24.26
N LEU A 142 -1.19 8.82 23.54
CA LEU A 142 -2.28 9.82 23.56
C LEU A 142 -3.17 9.75 24.80
N ASP A 143 -2.95 8.79 25.70
CA ASP A 143 -3.61 8.76 27.00
C ASP A 143 -2.80 9.49 28.08
N GLN A 144 -1.52 9.78 27.81
CA GLN A 144 -0.67 10.46 28.77
C GLN A 144 -1.11 11.92 28.98
N PRO A 145 -1.01 12.48 30.20
CA PRO A 145 -1.47 13.84 30.50
C PRO A 145 -0.88 14.92 29.60
N GLU A 146 0.35 14.74 29.11
CA GLU A 146 1.03 15.68 28.21
C GLU A 146 0.35 15.74 26.82
N GLN A 147 -0.25 14.63 26.39
CA GLN A 147 -0.95 14.50 25.10
C GLN A 147 -2.47 14.62 25.25
N ASN A 148 -2.98 14.47 26.47
CA ASN A 148 -4.39 14.58 26.82
C ASN A 148 -4.60 15.48 28.06
N PRO A 149 -4.29 16.78 27.97
CA PRO A 149 -4.35 17.68 29.11
C PRO A 149 -5.77 17.88 29.67
N GLN A 150 -6.79 17.59 28.86
CA GLN A 150 -8.20 17.66 29.26
C GLN A 150 -8.67 16.37 29.96
N GLY A 151 -7.84 15.32 30.02
CA GLY A 151 -8.19 14.05 30.66
C GLY A 151 -9.37 13.34 30.00
N ILE A 152 -9.60 13.54 28.69
CA ILE A 152 -10.74 12.96 27.99
C ILE A 152 -10.56 11.45 27.94
N SER A 153 -11.55 10.72 28.47
CA SER A 153 -11.50 9.27 28.55
C SER A 153 -11.58 8.61 27.17
N ARG A 154 -11.12 7.37 27.04
CA ARG A 154 -11.32 6.59 25.81
C ARG A 154 -12.81 6.39 25.51
N ALA A 155 -13.65 6.23 26.52
CA ALA A 155 -15.10 6.07 26.37
C ALA A 155 -15.81 7.33 25.81
N ASP A 156 -15.15 8.49 25.82
CA ASP A 156 -15.62 9.73 25.19
C ASP A 156 -14.85 10.07 23.89
N THR A 157 -14.02 9.14 23.41
CA THR A 157 -13.12 9.34 22.28
C THR A 157 -13.47 8.41 21.11
N VAL A 158 -13.60 8.97 19.91
CA VAL A 158 -13.76 8.21 18.66
C VAL A 158 -12.43 8.07 17.95
N LEU A 159 -12.11 6.87 17.47
CA LEU A 159 -11.03 6.67 16.51
C LEU A 159 -11.55 6.87 15.09
N LEU A 160 -10.85 7.65 14.26
CA LEU A 160 -11.13 7.83 12.84
C LEU A 160 -9.94 7.31 12.03
N VAL A 161 -10.05 6.08 11.52
CA VAL A 161 -9.03 5.45 10.68
C VAL A 161 -9.19 5.92 9.24
N VAL A 162 -8.12 6.46 8.67
CA VAL A 162 -8.11 7.04 7.32
C VAL A 162 -7.19 6.24 6.41
N GLY A 163 -7.77 5.49 5.48
CA GLY A 163 -7.03 4.79 4.43
C GLY A 163 -6.82 5.66 3.18
N ARG A 164 -5.87 5.28 2.32
CA ARG A 164 -5.75 5.85 0.95
C ARG A 164 -7.01 5.59 0.13
N GLY A 165 -7.52 4.36 0.22
CA GLY A 165 -8.51 3.81 -0.70
C GLY A 165 -7.86 3.17 -1.92
N SER A 166 -8.58 2.23 -2.53
CA SER A 166 -8.17 1.43 -3.68
C SER A 166 -9.35 1.16 -4.61
N SER A 167 -9.08 0.85 -5.88
CA SER A 167 -10.06 0.28 -6.81
C SER A 167 -10.21 -1.24 -6.66
N ASP A 168 -9.58 -1.80 -5.63
CA ASP A 168 -9.70 -3.20 -5.21
C ASP A 168 -10.47 -3.25 -3.88
N ALA A 169 -11.67 -3.84 -3.92
CA ALA A 169 -12.54 -3.98 -2.75
C ALA A 169 -11.90 -4.80 -1.62
N ASP A 170 -11.06 -5.77 -1.96
CA ASP A 170 -10.34 -6.61 -0.99
C ASP A 170 -9.39 -5.76 -0.14
N ALA A 171 -8.58 -4.91 -0.80
CA ALA A 171 -7.70 -3.95 -0.12
C ALA A 171 -8.46 -2.91 0.72
N ASN A 172 -9.65 -2.51 0.27
CA ASN A 172 -10.51 -1.61 1.05
C ASN A 172 -11.09 -2.34 2.27
N SER A 173 -11.38 -3.63 2.20
CA SER A 173 -11.89 -4.39 3.34
C SER A 173 -10.84 -4.55 4.44
N ASP A 174 -9.57 -4.63 4.09
CA ASP A 174 -8.47 -4.74 5.06
C ASP A 174 -8.38 -3.54 6.00
N ILE A 175 -8.71 -2.31 5.55
CA ILE A 175 -8.73 -1.16 6.47
C ILE A 175 -9.83 -1.30 7.52
N TYR A 176 -10.98 -1.86 7.17
CA TYR A 176 -12.07 -2.11 8.11
C TYR A 176 -11.72 -3.23 9.08
N LYS A 177 -11.06 -4.29 8.60
CA LYS A 177 -10.55 -5.37 9.45
C LYS A 177 -9.54 -4.83 10.46
N LEU A 178 -8.56 -4.04 10.01
CA LEU A 178 -7.59 -3.38 10.88
C LEU A 178 -8.29 -2.48 11.90
N ALA A 179 -9.16 -1.56 11.44
CA ALA A 179 -9.87 -0.63 12.30
C ALA A 179 -10.67 -1.37 13.38
N ARG A 180 -11.33 -2.47 13.00
CA ARG A 180 -12.03 -3.33 13.95
C ARG A 180 -11.07 -3.93 14.97
N MET A 181 -9.96 -4.53 14.52
CA MET A 181 -8.97 -5.13 15.42
C MET A 181 -8.35 -4.13 16.40
N LEU A 182 -8.13 -2.88 15.98
CA LEU A 182 -7.63 -1.81 16.86
C LEU A 182 -8.66 -1.37 17.91
N TRP A 183 -9.94 -1.50 17.61
CA TRP A 183 -11.02 -1.08 18.50
C TRP A 183 -11.39 -2.14 19.53
N GLU A 184 -11.34 -3.42 19.17
CA GLU A 184 -11.71 -4.53 20.07
C GLU A 184 -10.91 -4.47 21.38
N GLY A 185 -11.61 -4.39 22.52
CA GLY A 185 -10.99 -4.31 23.85
C GLY A 185 -10.24 -3.01 24.16
N SER A 186 -10.28 -2.02 23.27
CA SER A 186 -9.52 -0.76 23.43
C SER A 186 -10.14 0.24 24.42
N GLY A 187 -11.44 0.12 24.69
CA GLY A 187 -12.21 1.06 25.51
C GLY A 187 -12.56 2.38 24.81
N TYR A 188 -12.21 2.55 23.53
CA TYR A 188 -12.67 3.70 22.73
C TYR A 188 -14.18 3.63 22.47
N LEU A 189 -14.86 4.77 22.43
CA LEU A 189 -16.32 4.87 22.22
C LEU A 189 -16.77 4.10 20.97
N THR A 190 -16.09 4.35 19.86
CA THR A 190 -16.26 3.62 18.60
C THR A 190 -15.03 3.82 17.71
N VAL A 191 -15.00 3.12 16.58
CA VAL A 191 -14.09 3.37 15.47
C VAL A 191 -14.89 3.63 14.20
N GLU A 192 -14.55 4.71 13.52
CA GLU A 192 -15.03 5.03 12.18
C GLU A 192 -13.90 4.86 11.16
N THR A 193 -14.27 4.53 9.92
CA THR A 193 -13.30 4.29 8.84
C THR A 193 -13.73 5.04 7.60
N CYS A 194 -12.76 5.74 7.00
CA CYS A 194 -12.97 6.52 5.79
C CYS A 194 -11.69 6.56 4.94
N PHE A 195 -11.78 7.24 3.80
CA PHE A 195 -10.73 7.26 2.80
C PHE A 195 -10.46 8.67 2.28
N ILE A 196 -9.19 8.97 2.00
CA ILE A 196 -8.81 10.28 1.46
C ILE A 196 -8.81 10.34 -0.07
N GLY A 197 -8.70 9.19 -0.73
CA GLY A 197 -8.65 9.04 -2.19
C GLY A 197 -9.67 8.05 -2.71
N ILE A 198 -9.38 7.45 -3.86
CA ILE A 198 -10.04 6.40 -4.67
C ILE A 198 -11.43 5.86 -4.26
N THR A 199 -11.69 5.51 -3.00
CA THR A 199 -12.92 4.84 -2.57
C THR A 199 -13.71 5.67 -1.55
N HIS A 200 -14.89 5.18 -1.16
CA HIS A 200 -15.84 5.83 -0.25
C HIS A 200 -16.04 4.98 1.01
N PRO A 201 -16.45 5.59 2.15
CA PRO A 201 -16.77 7.01 2.36
C PRO A 201 -15.53 7.90 2.45
N ARG A 202 -15.63 9.14 1.94
CA ARG A 202 -14.53 10.12 1.97
C ARG A 202 -14.32 10.72 3.36
N LEU A 203 -13.16 11.34 3.60
CA LEU A 203 -12.73 11.84 4.91
C LEU A 203 -13.76 12.78 5.57
N GLU A 204 -14.36 13.68 4.80
CA GLU A 204 -15.38 14.62 5.27
C GLU A 204 -16.61 13.89 5.83
N GLU A 205 -17.03 12.82 5.16
CA GLU A 205 -18.10 11.94 5.61
C GLU A 205 -17.68 11.10 6.82
N GLY A 206 -16.42 10.69 6.89
CA GLY A 206 -15.84 10.06 8.08
C GLY A 206 -15.95 10.94 9.32
N PHE A 207 -15.59 12.23 9.22
CA PHE A 207 -15.78 13.19 10.29
C PHE A 207 -17.26 13.42 10.64
N ARG A 208 -18.14 13.52 9.63
CA ARG A 208 -19.59 13.64 9.86
C ARG A 208 -20.11 12.46 10.67
N ARG A 209 -19.74 11.24 10.31
CA ARG A 209 -20.13 10.01 11.01
C ARG A 209 -19.55 9.94 12.42
N ALA A 210 -18.27 10.28 12.60
CA ALA A 210 -17.64 10.33 13.92
C ALA A 210 -18.39 11.25 14.90
N ARG A 211 -18.90 12.39 14.42
CA ARG A 211 -19.69 13.33 15.24
C ARG A 211 -21.04 12.81 15.69
N LEU A 212 -21.64 11.83 14.99
CA LEU A 212 -22.94 11.26 15.38
C LEU A 212 -22.91 10.54 16.73
N TYR A 213 -21.72 10.18 17.20
CA TYR A 213 -21.51 9.60 18.52
C TYR A 213 -21.39 10.66 19.63
N HIS A 214 -21.49 11.95 19.30
CA HIS A 214 -21.29 13.08 20.22
C HIS A 214 -20.01 12.99 21.07
N PRO A 215 -18.83 12.71 20.47
CA PRO A 215 -17.61 12.52 21.23
C PRO A 215 -17.06 13.84 21.77
N GLN A 216 -16.30 13.74 22.86
CA GLN A 216 -15.48 14.86 23.35
C GLN A 216 -14.15 14.96 22.59
N ARG A 217 -13.65 13.83 22.05
CA ARG A 217 -12.39 13.76 21.29
C ARG A 217 -12.51 12.86 20.06
N VAL A 218 -11.85 13.24 18.97
CA VAL A 218 -11.62 12.37 17.82
C VAL A 218 -10.12 12.28 17.56
N ILE A 219 -9.61 11.05 17.50
CA ILE A 219 -8.22 10.78 17.12
C ILE A 219 -8.23 10.29 15.67
N VAL A 220 -7.56 11.02 14.79
CA VAL A 220 -7.43 10.72 13.36
C VAL A 220 -6.16 9.92 13.14
N LEU A 221 -6.30 8.75 12.51
CA LEU A 221 -5.23 7.79 12.27
C LEU A 221 -5.00 7.65 10.75
N PRO A 222 -4.12 8.46 10.14
CA PRO A 222 -3.67 8.22 8.78
C PRO A 222 -2.92 6.89 8.70
N TYR A 223 -3.51 5.90 8.03
CA TYR A 223 -2.89 4.60 7.83
C TYR A 223 -1.96 4.61 6.62
N PHE A 224 -0.80 5.26 6.78
CA PHE A 224 0.21 5.47 5.76
C PHE A 224 1.60 5.16 6.30
N LEU A 225 2.48 4.64 5.44
CA LEU A 225 3.88 4.39 5.79
C LEU A 225 4.69 5.68 5.80
N PHE A 226 4.49 6.54 4.81
CA PHE A 226 5.29 7.74 4.58
C PHE A 226 4.37 8.94 4.36
N THR A 227 4.94 10.13 4.56
CA THR A 227 4.25 11.40 4.31
C THR A 227 4.03 11.62 2.81
N GLY A 228 3.33 12.70 2.48
CA GLY A 228 3.13 13.15 1.11
C GLY A 228 1.83 13.92 0.94
N VAL A 229 1.44 14.15 -0.32
CA VAL A 229 0.26 14.98 -0.67
C VAL A 229 -1.01 14.57 0.09
N LEU A 230 -1.28 13.26 0.19
CA LEU A 230 -2.50 12.76 0.83
C LEU A 230 -2.47 12.92 2.35
N VAL A 231 -1.33 12.66 2.99
CA VAL A 231 -1.20 12.83 4.44
C VAL A 231 -1.31 14.31 4.81
N LYS A 232 -0.62 15.19 4.06
CA LYS A 232 -0.74 16.66 4.20
C LYS A 232 -2.19 17.11 4.07
N LYS A 233 -2.93 16.58 3.08
CA LYS A 233 -4.37 16.84 2.92
C LYS A 233 -5.21 16.38 4.12
N ILE A 234 -4.91 15.23 4.73
CA ILE A 234 -5.62 14.76 5.94
C ILE A 234 -5.39 15.74 7.10
N PHE A 235 -4.16 16.22 7.29
CA PHE A 235 -3.85 17.24 8.30
C PHE A 235 -4.63 18.53 8.05
N ASP A 236 -4.64 19.03 6.81
CA ASP A 236 -5.35 20.27 6.45
C ASP A 236 -6.86 20.15 6.72
N ILE A 237 -7.48 19.05 6.30
CA ILE A 237 -8.91 18.81 6.54
C ILE A 237 -9.19 18.67 8.04
N THR A 238 -8.32 17.97 8.79
CA THR A 238 -8.49 17.85 10.24
C THR A 238 -8.40 19.20 10.95
N ALA A 239 -7.47 20.07 10.53
CA ALA A 239 -7.35 21.42 11.06
C ALA A 239 -8.60 22.27 10.77
N GLN A 240 -9.16 22.15 9.56
CA GLN A 240 -10.43 22.81 9.20
C GLN A 240 -11.60 22.30 10.06
N GLN A 241 -11.69 20.98 10.29
CA GLN A 241 -12.71 20.41 11.16
C GLN A 241 -12.57 20.91 12.61
N GLN A 242 -11.33 21.07 13.11
CA GLN A 242 -11.10 21.60 14.46
C GLN A 242 -11.58 23.05 14.59
N GLN A 243 -11.41 23.86 13.56
CA GLN A 243 -11.92 25.24 13.53
C GLN A 243 -13.45 25.30 13.48
N GLN A 244 -14.06 24.36 12.75
CA GLN A 244 -15.52 24.31 12.59
C GLN A 244 -16.23 23.79 13.83
N TYR A 245 -15.61 22.86 14.58
CA TYR A 245 -16.17 22.22 15.78
C TYR A 245 -15.20 22.36 16.96
N PRO A 246 -15.03 23.58 17.52
CA PRO A 246 -14.04 23.86 18.57
C PRO A 246 -14.34 23.14 19.90
N GLU A 247 -15.56 22.64 20.09
CA GLU A 247 -15.97 21.86 21.26
C GLU A 247 -15.47 20.42 21.26
N ILE A 248 -15.04 19.89 20.11
CA ILE A 248 -14.49 18.54 19.97
C ILE A 248 -12.97 18.64 19.84
N SER A 249 -12.24 17.95 20.71
CA SER A 249 -10.79 17.87 20.64
C SER A 249 -10.37 16.96 19.48
N LEU A 250 -9.65 17.49 18.49
CA LEU A 250 -9.16 16.72 17.34
C LEU A 250 -7.64 16.54 17.40
N THR A 251 -7.19 15.29 17.41
CA THR A 251 -5.77 14.94 17.34
C THR A 251 -5.50 14.13 16.07
N CYS A 252 -4.71 14.66 15.14
CA CYS A 252 -4.24 13.92 13.97
C CYS A 252 -2.85 13.37 14.22
N LEU A 253 -2.70 12.05 14.18
CA LEU A 253 -1.38 11.41 14.22
C LEU A 253 -0.69 11.56 12.86
N PRO A 254 0.66 11.61 12.80
CA PRO A 254 1.38 11.51 11.54
C PRO A 254 1.34 10.07 10.99
N GLU A 255 1.90 9.90 9.80
CA GLU A 255 2.24 8.58 9.24
C GLU A 255 3.09 7.71 10.19
N MET A 256 3.22 6.42 9.86
CA MET A 256 4.01 5.47 10.67
C MET A 256 5.52 5.73 10.59
N GLY A 257 6.02 6.22 9.45
CA GLY A 257 7.41 6.59 9.23
C GLY A 257 8.38 5.41 9.37
N LYS A 258 9.51 5.66 10.03
CA LYS A 258 10.61 4.70 10.23
C LYS A 258 10.49 3.94 11.56
N HIS A 259 9.30 3.43 11.89
CA HIS A 259 9.07 2.73 13.15
C HIS A 259 9.80 1.37 13.21
N PRO A 260 10.47 1.00 14.32
CA PRO A 260 11.19 -0.27 14.48
C PRO A 260 10.42 -1.52 14.04
N GLN A 261 9.14 -1.63 14.42
CA GLN A 261 8.29 -2.78 14.05
C GLN A 261 8.11 -2.94 12.53
N LEU A 262 8.19 -1.87 11.74
CA LEU A 262 8.11 -1.95 10.28
C LEU A 262 9.35 -2.63 9.69
N PHE A 263 10.53 -2.42 10.27
CA PHE A 263 11.75 -3.12 9.85
C PHE A 263 11.71 -4.60 10.21
N GLN A 264 11.10 -4.97 11.35
CA GLN A 264 10.88 -6.37 11.68
C GLN A 264 9.92 -7.04 10.70
N ILE A 265 8.79 -6.41 10.39
CA ILE A 265 7.84 -6.93 9.39
C ILE A 265 8.53 -7.07 8.04
N LEU A 266 9.32 -6.08 7.63
CA LEU A 266 10.07 -6.13 6.39
C LEU A 266 11.06 -7.31 6.37
N ARG A 267 11.80 -7.53 7.45
CA ARG A 267 12.72 -8.67 7.60
C ARG A 267 11.97 -10.00 7.47
N ASP A 268 10.84 -10.14 8.13
CA ASP A 268 10.04 -11.36 8.06
C ASP A 268 9.53 -11.61 6.63
N ARG A 269 9.00 -10.57 5.96
CA ARG A 269 8.56 -10.64 4.56
C ARG A 269 9.67 -11.03 3.61
N GLU A 270 10.87 -10.55 3.89
CA GLU A 270 12.02 -10.86 3.09
C GLU A 270 12.48 -12.31 3.25
N ILE A 271 12.55 -12.80 4.49
CA ILE A 271 12.86 -14.21 4.77
C ILE A 271 11.82 -15.13 4.11
N GLU A 272 10.53 -14.82 4.26
CA GLU A 272 9.43 -15.53 3.57
C GLU A 272 9.68 -15.59 2.05
N THR A 273 10.14 -14.47 1.47
CA THR A 273 10.40 -14.36 0.02
C THR A 273 11.62 -15.16 -0.41
N GLN A 274 12.70 -15.12 0.37
CA GLN A 274 13.91 -15.89 0.09
C GLN A 274 13.66 -17.40 0.15
N LEU A 275 12.84 -17.83 1.11
CA LEU A 275 12.51 -19.24 1.34
C LEU A 275 11.34 -19.75 0.46
N GLY A 276 10.71 -18.89 -0.33
CA GLY A 276 9.54 -19.26 -1.14
C GLY A 276 8.30 -19.61 -0.32
N GLN A 277 8.20 -19.07 0.89
CA GLN A 277 7.12 -19.35 1.87
C GLN A 277 6.02 -18.28 1.84
N VAL A 278 5.91 -17.52 0.76
CA VAL A 278 4.98 -16.40 0.64
C VAL A 278 3.54 -16.90 0.60
N GLN A 279 2.75 -16.52 1.60
CA GLN A 279 1.32 -16.84 1.68
C GLN A 279 0.46 -15.63 1.31
N MET A 280 -0.25 -15.73 0.18
CA MET A 280 -1.16 -14.69 -0.32
C MET A 280 -2.62 -15.15 -0.15
N ASN A 281 -3.46 -14.30 0.44
CA ASN A 281 -4.90 -14.54 0.39
C ASN A 281 -5.40 -14.22 -1.02
N CYS A 282 -5.72 -15.25 -1.80
CA CYS A 282 -6.13 -15.10 -3.19
C CYS A 282 -7.57 -15.54 -3.47
N GLU A 283 -8.32 -15.97 -2.47
CA GLU A 283 -9.67 -16.51 -2.66
C GLU A 283 -10.62 -15.46 -3.27
N MET A 284 -10.53 -14.21 -2.80
CA MET A 284 -11.34 -13.10 -3.30
C MET A 284 -10.63 -12.24 -4.36
N CYS A 285 -9.46 -12.68 -4.86
CA CYS A 285 -8.69 -11.89 -5.80
C CYS A 285 -9.33 -11.87 -7.19
N LYS A 286 -10.00 -10.77 -7.55
CA LYS A 286 -10.67 -10.60 -8.86
C LYS A 286 -9.76 -10.86 -10.06
N PHE A 287 -8.47 -10.51 -9.97
CA PHE A 287 -7.49 -10.76 -11.04
C PHE A 287 -7.25 -12.26 -11.25
N ARG A 288 -7.11 -13.03 -10.16
CA ARG A 288 -6.94 -14.49 -10.24
C ARG A 288 -8.21 -15.17 -10.76
N LEU A 289 -9.38 -14.72 -10.28
CA LEU A 289 -10.66 -15.25 -10.73
C LEU A 289 -10.86 -15.02 -12.24
N ALA A 290 -10.49 -13.85 -12.77
CA ALA A 290 -10.56 -13.57 -14.20
C ALA A 290 -9.64 -14.47 -15.03
N VAL A 291 -8.39 -14.69 -14.61
CA VAL A 291 -7.46 -15.62 -15.30
C VAL A 291 -8.01 -17.05 -15.27
N ALA A 292 -8.54 -17.50 -14.13
CA ALA A 292 -9.14 -18.83 -14.02
C ALA A 292 -10.35 -19.00 -14.96
N GLN A 293 -11.21 -17.99 -15.08
CA GLN A 293 -12.35 -18.00 -16.00
C GLN A 293 -11.91 -18.06 -17.47
N GLN A 294 -10.87 -17.31 -17.85
CA GLN A 294 -10.30 -17.35 -19.21
C GLN A 294 -9.67 -18.71 -19.53
N ALA A 295 -8.99 -19.34 -18.58
CA ALA A 295 -8.39 -20.67 -18.77
C ALA A 295 -9.46 -21.77 -19.00
N VAL A 296 -10.60 -21.67 -18.32
CA VAL A 296 -11.74 -22.59 -18.49
C VAL A 296 -12.45 -22.36 -19.84
N ALA A 297 -12.55 -21.12 -20.30
CA ALA A 297 -13.13 -20.80 -21.60
C ALA A 297 -12.28 -21.28 -22.80
N GLY A 298 -10.97 -21.49 -22.61
CA GLY A 298 -10.05 -21.93 -23.67
C GLY A 298 -10.05 -23.43 -23.99
N HIS A 299 -10.81 -24.27 -23.29
CA HIS A 299 -10.82 -25.74 -23.49
C HIS A 299 -12.04 -26.26 -24.28
N GLY A 300 -12.71 -25.38 -25.03
CA GLY A 300 -13.95 -25.66 -25.75
C GLY A 300 -13.84 -25.81 -27.27
N HIS A 301 -12.76 -26.36 -27.82
CA HIS A 301 -12.75 -26.75 -29.25
C HIS A 301 -12.30 -28.20 -29.45
N SER A 302 -13.30 -29.06 -29.51
CA SER A 302 -13.23 -30.36 -30.14
C SER A 302 -12.79 -30.23 -31.60
N HIS A 303 -11.69 -30.89 -31.99
CA HIS A 303 -11.46 -31.21 -33.38
C HIS A 303 -11.40 -32.72 -33.56
N SER A 304 -12.52 -33.23 -34.05
CA SER A 304 -12.63 -34.45 -34.82
C SER A 304 -11.66 -34.46 -35.99
N SER A 305 -11.08 -35.63 -36.24
CA SER A 305 -10.35 -36.03 -37.44
C SER A 305 -11.00 -35.60 -38.76
N SER A 306 -10.22 -35.05 -39.69
CA SER A 306 -9.92 -35.63 -41.03
C SER A 306 -9.61 -34.56 -42.09
N SER A 307 -8.71 -34.97 -43.00
CA SER A 307 -8.40 -34.47 -44.35
C SER A 307 -7.70 -33.12 -44.54
N ASP A 308 -6.48 -33.26 -45.08
CA ASP A 308 -5.81 -32.45 -46.09
C ASP A 308 -6.64 -31.32 -46.74
N HIS A 309 -6.03 -30.14 -46.84
CA HIS A 309 -5.69 -29.51 -48.12
C HIS A 309 -4.84 -28.25 -47.87
N ASP A 310 -3.63 -28.29 -48.43
CA ASP A 310 -2.75 -27.16 -48.67
C ASP A 310 -3.38 -26.23 -49.72
N HIS A 311 -3.59 -24.95 -49.39
CA HIS A 311 -3.60 -23.84 -50.36
C HIS A 311 -3.36 -22.51 -49.63
N GLY A 312 -2.24 -21.88 -49.98
CA GLY A 312 -1.89 -20.54 -49.53
C GLY A 312 -2.83 -19.47 -50.09
N HIS A 313 -3.21 -18.53 -49.23
CA HIS A 313 -3.61 -17.19 -49.64
C HIS A 313 -3.06 -16.17 -48.65
N SER A 314 -2.18 -15.33 -49.19
CA SER A 314 -1.76 -14.06 -48.66
C SER A 314 -2.94 -13.11 -48.52
N HIS A 315 -3.28 -12.72 -47.28
CA HIS A 315 -4.01 -11.49 -47.03
C HIS A 315 -3.35 -10.72 -45.89
N HIS A 316 -2.68 -9.64 -46.29
CA HIS A 316 -2.34 -8.52 -45.43
C HIS A 316 -3.63 -7.95 -44.83
N HIS A 317 -3.73 -7.98 -43.51
CA HIS A 317 -4.54 -7.04 -42.76
C HIS A 317 -3.69 -6.47 -41.64
N ASP A 318 -3.11 -5.30 -41.91
CA ASP A 318 -2.80 -4.32 -40.89
C ASP A 318 -4.12 -3.94 -40.21
N GLN A 319 -4.32 -4.41 -38.98
CA GLN A 319 -5.17 -3.74 -38.02
C GLN A 319 -4.29 -3.37 -36.83
N ASP A 320 -3.73 -2.17 -36.91
CA ASP A 320 -3.31 -1.40 -35.76
C ASP A 320 -4.54 -1.21 -34.86
N HIS A 321 -4.70 -2.10 -33.88
CA HIS A 321 -5.46 -1.77 -32.69
C HIS A 321 -4.56 -0.94 -31.78
N SER A 322 -4.42 0.34 -32.14
CA SER A 322 -3.98 1.36 -31.20
C SER A 322 -5.01 1.43 -30.08
N TYR A 323 -4.76 0.71 -28.98
CA TYR A 323 -5.39 1.04 -27.71
C TYR A 323 -4.89 2.43 -27.32
N GLU A 324 -5.70 3.43 -27.64
CA GLU A 324 -5.50 4.80 -27.21
C GLU A 324 -5.45 4.83 -25.68
N HIS A 325 -4.23 4.95 -25.16
CA HIS A 325 -3.98 5.42 -23.82
C HIS A 325 -4.49 6.86 -23.71
N HIS A 326 -5.74 7.04 -23.32
CA HIS A 326 -6.25 8.35 -22.91
C HIS A 326 -5.55 8.80 -21.62
N HIS A 327 -4.39 9.42 -21.78
CA HIS A 327 -3.75 10.23 -20.76
C HIS A 327 -4.05 11.69 -21.05
N ASN A 328 -5.03 12.22 -20.31
CA ASN A 328 -5.41 13.62 -20.38
C ASN A 328 -4.28 14.47 -19.79
N HIS A 329 -3.60 15.22 -20.66
CA HIS A 329 -2.63 16.24 -20.29
C HIS A 329 -3.32 17.61 -20.29
N GLY A 330 -3.42 18.25 -19.12
CA GLY A 330 -3.79 19.66 -18.99
C GLY A 330 -5.24 19.93 -18.56
N SER A 331 -5.38 20.72 -17.49
CA SER A 331 -6.62 21.18 -16.82
C SER A 331 -7.43 20.11 -16.07
N GLY A 332 -7.51 20.28 -14.74
CA GLY A 332 -8.41 19.56 -13.82
C GLY A 332 -8.55 18.06 -14.04
N VAL A 333 -7.70 17.23 -13.40
CA VAL A 333 -7.96 15.79 -13.34
C VAL A 333 -9.28 15.58 -12.62
N VAL A 334 -10.36 15.32 -13.37
CA VAL A 334 -11.63 14.87 -12.81
C VAL A 334 -11.36 13.55 -12.10
N ASP A 335 -11.43 13.54 -10.76
CA ASP A 335 -11.41 12.30 -9.98
C ASP A 335 -12.66 11.51 -10.39
N ARG A 336 -12.54 10.63 -11.39
CA ARG A 336 -13.67 9.87 -11.94
C ARG A 336 -14.31 8.98 -10.87
N GLU A 337 -13.54 8.56 -9.87
CA GLU A 337 -14.01 7.77 -8.73
C GLU A 337 -14.64 8.67 -7.63
N ALA A 338 -14.67 9.99 -7.81
CA ALA A 338 -15.49 10.88 -6.98
C ALA A 338 -16.99 10.70 -7.26
N ASP A 339 -17.38 10.27 -8.46
CA ASP A 339 -18.74 9.85 -8.75
C ASP A 339 -19.01 8.48 -8.09
N LEU A 340 -19.90 8.48 -7.10
CA LEU A 340 -20.23 7.31 -6.31
C LEU A 340 -20.90 6.20 -7.14
N THR A 341 -21.73 6.57 -8.12
CA THR A 341 -22.40 5.60 -9.00
C THR A 341 -21.38 4.91 -9.89
N TYR A 342 -20.47 5.70 -10.48
CA TYR A 342 -19.39 5.18 -11.29
C TYR A 342 -18.49 4.21 -10.51
N TYR A 343 -18.10 4.59 -9.28
CA TYR A 343 -17.30 3.73 -8.40
C TYR A 343 -17.97 2.36 -8.17
N HIS A 344 -19.25 2.35 -7.78
CA HIS A 344 -19.95 1.10 -7.48
C HIS A 344 -20.07 0.16 -8.69
N GLN A 345 -20.17 0.71 -9.91
CA GLN A 345 -20.20 -0.09 -11.13
C GLN A 345 -18.85 -0.72 -11.48
N ARG A 346 -17.74 -0.11 -11.06
CA ARG A 346 -16.38 -0.51 -11.49
C ARG A 346 -15.58 -1.31 -10.49
N VAL A 347 -15.83 -1.20 -9.19
CA VAL A 347 -14.93 -1.75 -8.16
C VAL A 347 -14.69 -3.28 -8.30
N TRP A 348 -15.65 -4.02 -8.85
CA TRP A 348 -15.53 -5.47 -9.09
C TRP A 348 -14.98 -5.84 -10.47
N GLN A 349 -14.85 -4.88 -11.38
CA GLN A 349 -14.34 -5.13 -12.73
C GLN A 349 -12.80 -5.25 -12.71
N VAL A 350 -12.28 -6.15 -13.53
CA VAL A 350 -10.85 -6.24 -13.84
C VAL A 350 -10.55 -5.24 -14.97
N PRO A 351 -9.41 -4.52 -14.91
CA PRO A 351 -9.04 -3.53 -15.92
C PRO A 351 -8.85 -4.08 -17.33
#